data_AF-A0A060C7E0-F1
#
_entry.id   AF-A0A060C7E0-F1
#
_cell.length_a   1.000
_cell.length_b   1.000
_cell.length_c   1.000
_cell.angle_alpha   90.00
_cell.angle_beta   90.00
_cell.angle_gamma   90.00
#
_symmetry.space_group_name_H-M   'P 1'
#
loop_
_entity.id
_entity.type
_entity.pdbx_description
1 polymer ?
#
loop_
_entity_poly.entity_id
_entity_poly.type
_entity_poly.pdbx_seq_one_letter_code
_entity_poly.pdbx_strand_id
1 'polypeptide(L)'
;FHGWSFLGRHNFGRVRWARGNCWITISIPELVELLNLQPGDPTRDFLLDLLQNQARALARLQRPSGLWCTVLDDAGAYEEASATAGFAYGILKAVRKGYIGREYLETGVRAVKGLLEIISDDGELQKVSFGTPVFRSAEEYKAVPLTSMPYGQALAILCFSEYLNLFI
;
A
#
# COMPACT_ATOMS: atom_id res chain seq x y z
N PHE A 1 -11.50 3.78 -3.72
CA PHE A 1 -11.20 5.14 -4.24
C PHE A 1 -10.75 6.01 -3.08
N HIS A 2 -10.05 7.12 -3.34
CA HIS A 2 -9.52 7.97 -2.25
C HIS A 2 -10.63 8.59 -1.38
N GLY A 3 -11.71 9.09 -1.97
CA GLY A 3 -12.78 9.75 -1.22
C GLY A 3 -14.18 9.31 -1.60
N TRP A 4 -15.12 9.60 -0.70
CA TRP A 4 -16.57 9.50 -0.90
C TRP A 4 -17.25 10.73 -0.30
N SER A 5 -18.27 11.27 -0.98
CA SER A 5 -19.13 12.34 -0.48
C SER A 5 -20.58 11.87 -0.45
N PHE A 6 -21.24 12.00 0.69
CA PHE A 6 -22.70 11.81 0.79
C PHE A 6 -23.47 12.90 0.05
N LEU A 7 -22.94 14.13 0.05
CA LEU A 7 -23.45 15.21 -0.79
C LEU A 7 -23.14 14.87 -2.25
N GLY A 8 -24.19 14.63 -3.04
CA GLY A 8 -24.06 14.22 -4.44
C GLY A 8 -23.68 12.75 -4.67
N ARG A 9 -23.45 11.96 -3.60
CA ARG A 9 -23.22 10.50 -3.66
C ARG A 9 -22.17 10.07 -4.70
N HIS A 10 -20.97 10.62 -4.60
CA HIS A 10 -19.91 10.38 -5.60
C HIS A 10 -18.52 10.18 -4.99
N ASN A 11 -17.61 9.59 -5.75
CA ASN A 11 -16.22 9.31 -5.36
C ASN A 11 -15.21 10.35 -5.89
N PHE A 12 -15.57 11.63 -5.90
CA PHE A 12 -14.72 12.72 -6.44
C PHE A 12 -14.14 12.37 -7.82
N GLY A 13 -12.82 12.45 -8.00
CA GLY A 13 -12.14 12.09 -9.25
C GLY A 13 -12.07 10.58 -9.54
N ARG A 14 -12.65 9.73 -8.69
CA ARG A 14 -12.66 8.26 -8.83
C ARG A 14 -11.26 7.66 -8.99
N VAL A 15 -10.27 8.27 -8.34
CA VAL A 15 -8.86 7.89 -8.49
C VAL A 15 -8.50 6.76 -7.53
N ARG A 16 -7.79 5.75 -8.05
CA ARG A 16 -7.19 4.66 -7.29
C ARG A 16 -5.80 5.09 -6.80
N TRP A 17 -5.78 6.10 -5.95
CA TRP A 17 -4.56 6.69 -5.42
C TRP A 17 -3.82 5.72 -4.49
N ALA A 18 -2.53 5.53 -4.71
CA ALA A 18 -1.72 4.48 -4.12
C ALA A 18 -1.65 4.58 -2.59
N ARG A 19 -1.19 5.70 -2.02
CA ARG A 19 -1.05 5.83 -0.56
C ARG A 19 -2.40 5.76 0.16
N GLY A 20 -3.48 6.23 -0.45
CA GLY A 20 -4.83 6.04 0.10
C GLY A 20 -5.24 4.55 0.17
N ASN A 21 -4.86 3.77 -0.84
CA ASN A 21 -5.12 2.33 -0.85
C ASN A 21 -4.19 1.57 0.12
N CYS A 22 -2.94 2.01 0.32
CA CYS A 22 -2.00 1.31 1.18
C CYS A 22 -2.45 1.30 2.64
N TRP A 23 -3.15 2.35 3.09
CA TRP A 23 -3.73 2.38 4.44
C TRP A 23 -4.75 1.28 4.68
N ILE A 24 -5.50 0.85 3.66
CA ILE A 24 -6.41 -0.30 3.75
C ILE A 24 -5.63 -1.62 3.82
N THR A 25 -4.56 -1.74 3.04
CA THR A 25 -3.70 -2.93 3.05
C THR A 25 -2.98 -3.09 4.39
N ILE A 26 -2.60 -1.99 5.04
CA ILE A 26 -2.03 -1.98 6.38
C ILE A 26 -3.10 -2.31 7.42
N SER A 27 -4.27 -1.64 7.39
CA SER A 27 -5.20 -1.65 8.52
C SER A 27 -5.96 -2.96 8.70
N ILE A 28 -6.26 -3.68 7.62
CA ILE A 28 -7.01 -4.94 7.71
C ILE A 28 -6.29 -6.00 8.55
N PRO A 29 -5.03 -6.38 8.27
CA PRO A 29 -4.33 -7.36 9.09
C PRO A 29 -4.13 -6.86 10.53
N GLU A 30 -3.94 -5.56 10.77
CA GLU A 30 -3.90 -4.99 12.12
C GLU A 30 -5.23 -5.20 12.86
N LEU A 31 -6.35 -4.88 12.21
CA LEU A 31 -7.67 -4.92 12.84
C LEU A 31 -8.06 -6.36 13.21
N VAL A 32 -7.82 -7.30 12.30
CA VAL A 32 -8.09 -8.73 12.53
C VAL A 32 -7.26 -9.26 13.71
N GLU A 33 -5.98 -8.88 13.79
CA GLU A 33 -5.10 -9.28 14.89
C GLU A 33 -5.48 -8.61 16.22
N LEU A 34 -5.69 -7.29 16.21
CA LEU A 34 -6.01 -6.49 17.39
C LEU A 34 -7.31 -6.93 18.07
N LEU A 35 -8.34 -7.22 17.27
CA LEU A 35 -9.63 -7.70 17.77
C LEU A 35 -9.66 -9.20 18.01
N ASN A 36 -8.58 -9.92 17.68
CA ASN A 36 -8.49 -11.37 17.76
C ASN A 36 -9.69 -12.07 17.10
N LEU A 37 -10.08 -11.62 15.91
CA LEU A 37 -11.23 -12.19 15.21
C LEU A 37 -10.93 -13.61 14.76
N GLN A 38 -11.83 -14.54 15.08
CA GLN A 38 -11.64 -15.97 14.81
C GLN A 38 -12.16 -16.37 13.43
N PRO A 39 -11.62 -17.44 12.80
CA PRO A 39 -12.20 -18.00 11.58
C PRO A 39 -13.70 -18.31 11.75
N GLY A 40 -14.50 -17.94 10.75
CA GLY A 40 -15.97 -18.05 10.79
C GLY A 40 -16.68 -16.81 11.36
N ASP A 41 -15.93 -15.82 11.87
CA ASP A 41 -16.48 -14.49 12.15
C ASP A 41 -16.78 -13.77 10.80
N PRO A 42 -18.03 -13.35 10.54
CA PRO A 42 -18.39 -12.72 9.27
C PRO A 42 -17.62 -11.43 8.97
N THR A 43 -17.23 -10.68 10.01
CA THR A 43 -16.43 -9.45 9.89
C THR A 43 -15.02 -9.78 9.45
N ARG A 44 -14.41 -10.79 10.07
CA ARG A 44 -13.08 -11.28 9.67
C ARG A 44 -13.08 -11.71 8.22
N ASP A 45 -14.02 -12.58 7.85
CA ASP A 45 -14.02 -13.19 6.53
C ASP A 45 -14.25 -12.14 5.44
N PHE A 46 -15.16 -11.18 5.65
CA PHE A 46 -15.34 -10.04 4.76
C PHE A 46 -14.08 -9.19 4.59
N LEU A 47 -13.39 -8.88 5.70
CA LEU A 47 -12.17 -8.06 5.67
C LEU A 47 -11.04 -8.78 4.93
N LEU A 48 -10.85 -10.08 5.18
CA LEU A 48 -9.81 -10.87 4.52
C LEU A 48 -10.10 -11.07 3.03
N ASP A 49 -11.36 -11.25 2.64
CA ASP A 49 -11.75 -11.27 1.22
C ASP A 49 -11.41 -9.93 0.53
N LEU A 50 -11.67 -8.81 1.20
CA LEU A 50 -11.32 -7.49 0.67
C LEU A 50 -9.80 -7.34 0.51
N LEU A 51 -9.02 -7.76 1.51
CA LEU A 51 -7.56 -7.74 1.46
C LEU A 51 -7.01 -8.65 0.35
N GLN A 52 -7.54 -9.85 0.20
CA GLN A 52 -7.12 -10.78 -0.85
C GLN A 52 -7.42 -10.23 -2.25
N ASN A 53 -8.58 -9.59 -2.43
CA ASN A 53 -8.92 -8.91 -3.68
C ASN A 53 -7.96 -7.73 -3.95
N GLN A 54 -7.60 -6.98 -2.92
CA GLN A 54 -6.62 -5.89 -3.04
C GLN A 54 -5.23 -6.42 -3.40
N ALA A 55 -4.74 -7.45 -2.72
CA ALA A 55 -3.44 -8.08 -2.99
C ALA A 55 -3.37 -8.64 -4.43
N ARG A 56 -4.45 -9.28 -4.91
CA ARG A 56 -4.56 -9.75 -6.30
C ARG A 56 -4.44 -8.62 -7.32
N ALA A 57 -5.10 -7.49 -7.08
CA ALA A 57 -5.00 -6.32 -7.94
C ALA A 57 -3.59 -5.71 -7.91
N LEU A 58 -3.02 -5.55 -6.71
CA LEU A 58 -1.67 -5.00 -6.54
C LEU A 58 -0.60 -5.86 -7.22
N ALA A 59 -0.66 -7.19 -7.09
CA ALA A 59 0.27 -8.10 -7.76
C ALA A 59 0.29 -7.90 -9.29
N ARG A 60 -0.86 -7.62 -9.90
CA ARG A 60 -0.97 -7.34 -11.35
C ARG A 60 -0.47 -5.96 -11.76
N LEU A 61 -0.51 -4.99 -10.85
CA LEU A 61 -0.17 -3.59 -11.11
C LEU A 61 1.28 -3.23 -10.70
N GLN A 62 1.99 -4.14 -10.04
CA GLN A 62 3.37 -3.92 -9.61
C GLN A 62 4.30 -3.73 -10.82
N ARG A 63 5.12 -2.69 -10.76
CA ARG A 63 6.10 -2.38 -11.82
C ARG A 63 7.30 -3.33 -11.76
N PRO A 64 8.11 -3.42 -12.84
CA PRO A 64 9.34 -4.22 -12.83
C PRO A 64 10.30 -3.86 -11.68
N SER A 65 10.36 -2.57 -11.31
CA SER A 65 11.10 -2.04 -10.15
C SER A 65 10.67 -2.61 -8.80
N GLY A 66 9.49 -3.22 -8.72
CA GLY A 66 8.86 -3.64 -7.46
C GLY A 66 7.92 -2.57 -6.84
N LEU A 67 7.94 -1.34 -7.34
CA LEU A 67 7.09 -0.25 -6.85
C LEU A 67 5.69 -0.23 -7.51
N TRP A 68 4.80 0.58 -6.97
CA TRP A 68 3.52 0.94 -7.59
C TRP A 68 3.47 2.42 -7.99
N CYS A 69 2.71 2.70 -9.04
CA CYS A 69 2.42 4.07 -9.48
C CYS A 69 1.47 4.78 -8.52
N THR A 70 1.61 6.11 -8.35
CA THR A 70 0.76 6.95 -7.48
C THR A 70 -0.72 6.86 -7.84
N VAL A 71 -1.04 6.66 -9.12
CA VAL A 71 -2.35 6.23 -9.60
C VAL A 71 -2.19 4.79 -10.08
N LEU A 72 -2.76 3.85 -9.32
CA LEU A 72 -2.42 2.42 -9.43
C LEU A 72 -2.67 1.84 -10.82
N ASP A 73 -3.72 2.29 -11.50
CA ASP A 73 -4.17 1.83 -12.80
C ASP A 73 -3.77 2.73 -13.97
N ASP A 74 -2.84 3.66 -13.74
CA ASP A 74 -2.24 4.51 -14.79
C ASP A 74 -0.73 4.24 -14.87
N ALA A 75 -0.32 3.52 -15.92
CA ALA A 75 1.09 3.20 -16.15
C ALA A 75 1.97 4.42 -16.50
N GLY A 76 1.37 5.57 -16.83
CA GLY A 76 2.05 6.84 -17.05
C GLY A 76 2.25 7.66 -15.77
N ALA A 77 1.66 7.26 -14.65
CA ALA A 77 1.87 7.92 -13.37
C ALA A 77 3.23 7.52 -12.76
N TYR A 78 3.84 8.44 -12.00
CA TYR A 78 5.14 8.19 -11.35
C TYR A 78 5.02 7.09 -10.29
N GLU A 79 6.12 6.36 -10.06
CA GLU A 79 6.24 5.38 -8.98
C GLU A 79 6.34 6.06 -7.62
N GLU A 80 5.61 5.56 -6.62
CA GLU A 80 5.47 6.20 -5.32
C GLU A 80 5.91 5.27 -4.19
N ALA A 81 6.95 5.67 -3.46
CA ALA A 81 7.65 4.80 -2.53
C ALA A 81 6.89 4.59 -1.22
N SER A 82 6.25 5.64 -0.69
CA SER A 82 5.55 5.54 0.61
C SER A 82 4.37 4.57 0.55
N ALA A 83 3.57 4.62 -0.53
CA ALA A 83 2.52 3.66 -0.80
C ALA A 83 3.08 2.25 -0.98
N THR A 84 4.19 2.11 -1.71
CA THR A 84 4.87 0.83 -1.93
C THR A 84 5.27 0.19 -0.59
N ALA A 85 5.84 0.97 0.34
CA ALA A 85 6.19 0.50 1.68
C ALA A 85 4.95 0.03 2.46
N GLY A 86 3.84 0.79 2.40
CA GLY A 86 2.59 0.38 3.04
C GLY A 86 1.98 -0.89 2.46
N PHE A 87 2.00 -1.04 1.13
CA PHE A 87 1.54 -2.27 0.47
C PHE A 87 2.40 -3.48 0.85
N ALA A 88 3.73 -3.31 0.81
CA ALA A 88 4.67 -4.34 1.18
C ALA A 88 4.44 -4.82 2.62
N TYR A 89 4.31 -3.90 3.58
CA TYR A 89 3.98 -4.23 4.96
C TYR A 89 2.70 -5.07 5.06
N GLY A 90 1.58 -4.56 4.52
CA GLY A 90 0.28 -5.21 4.67
C GLY A 90 0.24 -6.60 4.02
N ILE A 91 0.85 -6.75 2.84
CA ILE A 91 0.94 -8.03 2.15
C ILE A 91 1.81 -9.02 2.94
N LEU A 92 3.01 -8.60 3.37
CA LEU A 92 3.93 -9.48 4.11
C LEU A 92 3.33 -9.94 5.43
N LYS A 93 2.73 -9.01 6.20
CA LYS A 93 2.03 -9.35 7.44
C LYS A 93 0.88 -10.32 7.20
N ALA A 94 0.04 -10.05 6.21
CA ALA A 94 -1.10 -10.92 5.91
C ALA A 94 -0.65 -12.33 5.48
N VAL A 95 0.44 -12.46 4.72
CA VAL A 95 1.03 -13.76 4.37
C VAL A 95 1.58 -14.45 5.62
N ARG A 96 2.36 -13.76 6.47
CA ARG A 96 2.93 -14.33 7.70
C ARG A 96 1.85 -14.85 8.65
N LYS A 97 0.75 -14.09 8.79
CA LYS A 97 -0.39 -14.46 9.65
C LYS A 97 -1.30 -15.52 9.03
N GLY A 98 -1.05 -15.94 7.78
CA GLY A 98 -1.90 -16.90 7.06
C GLY A 98 -3.27 -16.36 6.69
N TYR A 99 -3.41 -15.03 6.59
CA TYR A 99 -4.67 -14.37 6.23
C TYR A 99 -4.92 -14.36 4.72
N ILE A 100 -3.85 -14.29 3.92
CA ILE A 100 -3.88 -14.44 2.46
C ILE A 100 -2.86 -15.48 2.02
N GLY A 101 -3.02 -15.98 0.79
CA GLY A 101 -2.20 -17.07 0.26
C GLY A 101 -0.72 -16.72 0.06
N ARG A 102 0.14 -17.75 0.11
CA ARG A 102 1.60 -17.60 -0.02
C ARG A 102 2.04 -17.10 -1.39
N GLU A 103 1.19 -17.18 -2.41
CA GLU A 103 1.45 -16.65 -3.75
C GLU A 103 1.73 -15.14 -3.76
N TYR A 104 1.29 -14.39 -2.75
CA TYR A 104 1.55 -12.95 -2.64
C TYR A 104 2.89 -12.61 -1.97
N LEU A 105 3.61 -13.60 -1.43
CA LEU A 105 4.89 -13.38 -0.75
C LEU A 105 5.89 -12.65 -1.65
N GLU A 106 6.05 -13.14 -2.89
CA GLU A 106 6.99 -12.55 -3.84
C GLU A 106 6.62 -11.09 -4.19
N THR A 107 5.33 -10.76 -4.23
CA THR A 107 4.86 -9.39 -4.46
C THR A 107 5.39 -8.44 -3.37
N GLY A 108 5.26 -8.84 -2.10
CA GLY A 108 5.79 -8.07 -0.96
C GLY A 108 7.31 -8.00 -0.95
N VAL A 109 8.01 -9.12 -1.21
CA VAL A 109 9.48 -9.17 -1.22
C VAL A 109 10.06 -8.30 -2.35
N ARG A 110 9.48 -8.32 -3.55
CA ARG A 110 9.91 -7.47 -4.67
C ARG A 110 9.75 -5.99 -4.33
N ALA A 111 8.69 -5.62 -3.62
CA ALA A 111 8.48 -4.25 -3.18
C ALA A 111 9.55 -3.81 -2.16
N VAL A 112 9.88 -4.65 -1.18
CA VAL A 112 10.98 -4.39 -0.24
C VAL A 112 12.31 -4.17 -0.97
N LYS A 113 12.64 -5.04 -1.92
CA LYS A 113 13.87 -4.90 -2.72
C LYS A 113 13.88 -3.58 -3.49
N GLY A 114 12.78 -3.24 -4.17
CA GLY A 114 12.66 -1.96 -4.88
C GLY A 114 12.81 -0.74 -3.99
N LEU A 115 12.33 -0.80 -2.74
CA LEU A 115 12.49 0.28 -1.76
C LEU A 115 13.95 0.44 -1.30
N LEU A 116 14.67 -0.67 -1.08
CA LEU A 116 16.09 -0.63 -0.67
C LEU A 116 16.98 0.05 -1.71
N GLU A 117 16.67 -0.09 -3.01
CA GLU A 117 17.41 0.56 -4.10
C GLU A 117 17.23 2.09 -4.16
N ILE A 118 16.28 2.66 -3.42
CA ILE A 118 15.94 4.09 -3.47
C ILE A 118 16.02 4.77 -2.11
N ILE A 119 16.71 4.16 -1.15
CA ILE A 119 17.11 4.82 0.08
C ILE A 119 18.48 5.45 -0.16
N SER A 120 18.60 6.75 0.07
CA SER A 120 19.88 7.46 -0.04
C SER A 120 20.82 7.14 1.11
N ASP A 121 22.09 7.51 0.95
CA ASP A 121 23.16 7.24 1.93
C ASP A 121 22.90 7.83 3.32
N ASP A 122 22.07 8.88 3.42
CA ASP A 122 21.63 9.51 4.66
C ASP A 122 20.36 8.88 5.26
N GLY A 123 19.84 7.82 4.65
CA GLY A 123 18.66 7.08 5.11
C GLY A 123 17.31 7.67 4.66
N GLU A 124 17.30 8.63 3.74
CA GLU A 124 16.05 9.15 3.19
C GLU A 124 15.43 8.20 2.16
N LEU A 125 14.15 7.85 2.35
CA LEU A 125 13.37 7.17 1.31
C LEU A 125 13.00 8.16 0.21
N GLN A 126 13.54 7.94 -0.98
CA GLN A 126 13.27 8.76 -2.17
C GLN A 126 11.92 8.42 -2.81
N LYS A 127 11.50 9.19 -3.82
CA LYS A 127 10.22 9.02 -4.56
C LYS A 127 8.97 9.03 -3.66
N VAL A 128 9.00 9.79 -2.58
CA VAL A 128 7.84 10.02 -1.71
C VAL A 128 7.07 11.24 -2.21
N SER A 129 5.76 11.10 -2.41
CA SER A 129 4.91 12.22 -2.82
C SER A 129 4.47 13.07 -1.62
N PHE A 130 4.31 14.38 -1.82
CA PHE A 130 3.89 15.34 -0.80
C PHE A 130 2.47 15.10 -0.26
N GLY A 131 2.07 15.89 0.75
CA GLY A 131 0.73 15.84 1.35
C GLY A 131 -0.35 15.97 0.28
N THR A 132 -1.22 14.96 0.18
CA THR A 132 -2.17 14.80 -0.93
C THR A 132 -3.60 14.75 -0.40
N PRO A 133 -4.41 15.79 -0.62
CA PRO A 133 -5.83 15.76 -0.27
C PRO A 133 -6.65 14.96 -1.30
N VAL A 134 -7.98 14.90 -1.10
CA VAL A 134 -8.89 14.34 -2.09
C VAL A 134 -9.06 15.33 -3.25
N PHE A 135 -8.59 14.95 -4.44
CA PHE A 135 -8.69 15.73 -5.67
C PHE A 135 -9.85 15.27 -6.57
N ARG A 136 -10.09 16.02 -7.66
CA ARG A 136 -11.19 15.78 -8.60
C ARG A 136 -10.75 15.14 -9.92
N SER A 137 -9.45 14.99 -10.17
CA SER A 137 -8.88 14.35 -11.37
C SER A 137 -7.63 13.54 -11.06
N ALA A 138 -7.26 12.59 -11.92
CA ALA A 138 -6.02 11.81 -11.78
C ALA A 138 -4.76 12.67 -12.01
N GLU A 139 -4.90 13.70 -12.82
CA GLU A 139 -3.88 14.66 -13.23
C GLU A 139 -3.39 15.46 -12.02
N GLU A 140 -4.29 15.85 -11.12
CA GLU A 140 -3.93 16.48 -9.85
C GLU A 140 -3.06 15.56 -8.97
N TYR A 141 -3.37 14.25 -8.90
CA TYR A 141 -2.52 13.29 -8.17
C TYR A 141 -1.14 13.11 -8.83
N LYS A 142 -1.10 13.08 -10.17
CA LYS A 142 0.14 12.97 -10.96
C LYS A 142 1.01 14.23 -10.87
N ALA A 143 0.43 15.38 -10.55
CA ALA A 143 1.13 16.65 -10.40
C ALA A 143 1.70 16.89 -8.99
N VAL A 144 1.37 16.03 -8.00
CA VAL A 144 1.89 16.16 -6.64
C VAL A 144 3.43 16.04 -6.66
N PRO A 145 4.18 17.01 -6.10
CA PRO A 145 5.63 16.96 -6.05
C PRO A 145 6.15 15.75 -5.25
N LEU A 146 7.33 15.28 -5.66
CA LEU A 146 8.11 14.31 -4.90
C LEU A 146 9.07 15.05 -3.97
N THR A 147 9.01 14.76 -2.68
CA THR A 147 9.87 15.35 -1.64
C THR A 147 9.92 14.45 -0.42
N SER A 148 11.00 14.56 0.35
CA SER A 148 11.13 13.93 1.66
C SER A 148 9.93 14.28 2.56
N MET A 149 9.33 13.27 3.18
CA MET A 149 8.17 13.44 4.05
C MET A 149 8.19 12.42 5.19
N PRO A 150 7.89 12.81 6.45
CA PRO A 150 8.00 11.93 7.61
C PRO A 150 7.26 10.58 7.50
N TYR A 151 6.10 10.56 6.83
CA TYR A 151 5.35 9.31 6.62
C TYR A 151 6.05 8.34 5.66
N GLY A 152 6.94 8.82 4.78
CA GLY A 152 7.78 7.97 3.93
C GLY A 152 8.72 7.13 4.80
N GLN A 153 9.48 7.77 5.69
CA GLN A 153 10.36 7.09 6.64
C GLN A 153 9.57 6.18 7.59
N ALA A 154 8.45 6.64 8.13
CA ALA A 154 7.63 5.83 9.03
C ALA A 154 7.11 4.54 8.37
N LEU A 155 6.63 4.63 7.13
CA LEU A 155 6.16 3.47 6.37
C LEU A 155 7.30 2.54 5.97
N ALA A 156 8.49 3.07 5.65
CA ALA A 156 9.68 2.25 5.41
C ALA A 156 10.08 1.44 6.65
N ILE A 157 10.15 2.09 7.82
CA ILE A 157 10.47 1.42 9.10
C ILE A 157 9.45 0.31 9.38
N LEU A 158 8.17 0.60 9.21
CA LEU A 158 7.09 -0.37 9.40
C LEU A 158 7.25 -1.57 8.47
N CYS A 159 7.47 -1.32 7.17
CA CYS A 159 7.69 -2.32 6.15
C CYS A 159 8.91 -3.21 6.44
N PHE A 160 10.07 -2.63 6.74
CA PHE A 160 11.29 -3.38 6.95
C PHE A 160 11.27 -4.17 8.27
N SER A 161 10.62 -3.63 9.30
CA SER A 161 10.40 -4.37 10.55
C SER A 161 9.59 -5.64 10.30
N GLU A 162 8.53 -5.56 9.49
CA GLU A 162 7.76 -6.75 9.11
C GLU A 162 8.59 -7.71 8.25
N TYR A 163 9.38 -7.20 7.30
CA TYR A 163 10.24 -8.02 6.44
C TYR A 163 11.27 -8.84 7.23
N LEU A 164 11.79 -8.33 8.34
CA LEU A 164 12.70 -9.08 9.22
C LEU A 164 12.07 -10.37 9.78
N ASN A 165 10.73 -10.44 9.89
CA ASN A 165 10.04 -11.66 10.33
C ASN A 165 10.16 -12.83 9.36
N LEU A 166 10.71 -12.63 8.15
CA LEU A 166 10.98 -13.72 7.21
C LEU A 166 12.27 -14.50 7.53
N PHE A 167 13.09 -14.00 8.47
CA PHE A 167 14.42 -14.55 8.77
C PHE A 167 14.57 -15.04 10.21
N ILE A 168 13.52 -14.95 11.03
CA ILE A 168 13.48 -15.39 12.43
C ILE A 168 12.45 -16.52 12.59
#